data_AF-A0A2H9L3F1-F1
#
_entry.id   AF-A0A2H9L3F1-F1
#
_cell.length_a   1.000
_cell.length_b   1.000
_cell.length_c   1.000
_cell.angle_alpha   90.00
_cell.angle_beta   90.00
_cell.angle_gamma   90.00
#
_symmetry.space_group_name_H-M   'P 1'
#
loop_
_entity.id
_entity.type
_entity.pdbx_description
1 polymer ?
#
loop_
_entity_poly.entity_id
_entity_poly.type
_entity_poly.pdbx_seq_one_letter_code
_entity_poly.pdbx_strand_id
1 'polypeptide(L)'
;MARYYARRNEWVLAAAIMLLTFASGAFVGYLIANPASPTGLTVAPTLQPLPEEKSLFASARVLAVRGDTMQGVVSHVSVEISKGRGRVLVNTNPFVEPDTQQSAETAVRVAQNRTGIALGDRDVIITFGNESNLVGGPSAGGAMTVVLMSALSGNFVNRSVAMTGTIEPDGGIGFVGGVLEKAEAA
;
A
#
# COMPACT_ATOMS: atom_id res chain seq x y z
N MET A 1 57.79 39.24 24.31
CA MET A 1 57.80 37.75 24.36
C MET A 1 56.56 37.14 25.05
N ALA A 2 56.06 37.67 26.18
CA ALA A 2 54.92 37.04 26.90
C ALA A 2 53.54 37.13 26.20
N ARG A 3 53.27 38.19 25.42
CA ARG A 3 51.97 38.37 24.72
C ARG A 3 51.76 37.47 23.49
N TYR A 4 52.82 36.83 22.98
CA TYR A 4 52.74 35.93 21.83
C TYR A 4 52.31 34.51 22.23
N TYR A 5 52.62 34.08 23.46
CA TYR A 5 52.23 32.76 23.98
C TYR A 5 50.77 32.69 24.46
N ALA A 6 50.22 33.79 24.99
CA ALA A 6 48.83 33.80 25.48
C ALA A 6 47.80 33.56 24.36
N ARG A 7 48.01 34.15 23.17
CA ARG A 7 47.06 34.09 22.07
C ARG A 7 46.98 32.70 21.41
N ARG A 8 48.06 31.90 21.45
CA ARG A 8 48.07 30.52 20.92
C ARG A 8 47.21 29.57 21.76
N ASN A 9 47.14 29.78 23.08
CA ASN A 9 46.35 28.94 23.98
C ASN A 9 44.85 29.25 23.87
N GLU A 10 44.48 30.49 23.55
CA GLU A 10 43.07 30.88 23.32
C GLU A 10 42.46 30.17 22.11
N TRP A 11 43.21 30.03 21.01
CA TRP A 11 42.76 29.29 19.83
C TRP A 11 42.66 27.77 20.07
N VAL A 12 43.57 27.21 20.88
CA VAL A 12 43.50 25.79 21.26
C VAL A 12 42.31 25.52 22.17
N LEU A 13 42.03 26.43 23.11
CA LEU A 13 40.86 26.33 23.99
C LEU A 13 39.55 26.50 23.21
N ALA A 14 39.48 27.47 22.29
CA ALA A 14 38.32 27.67 21.43
C ALA A 14 38.07 26.46 20.52
N ALA A 15 39.12 25.85 19.95
CA ALA A 15 39.00 24.64 19.14
C ALA A 15 38.53 23.43 19.97
N ALA A 16 39.02 23.28 21.20
CA ALA A 16 38.59 22.21 22.11
C ALA A 16 37.11 22.35 22.50
N ILE A 17 36.64 23.57 22.80
CA ILE A 17 35.24 23.84 23.11
C ILE A 17 34.36 23.55 21.87
N MET A 18 34.78 23.98 20.68
CA MET A 18 34.03 23.73 19.45
C MET A 18 33.90 22.23 19.14
N LEU A 19 34.97 21.46 19.31
CA LEU A 19 34.95 19.99 19.18
C LEU A 19 34.02 19.32 20.19
N LEU A 20 34.03 19.76 21.45
CA LEU A 20 33.13 19.25 22.49
C LEU A 20 31.66 19.54 22.16
N THR A 21 31.34 20.75 21.70
CA THR A 21 29.97 21.11 21.31
C THR A 21 29.48 20.30 20.11
N PHE A 22 30.36 20.07 19.12
CA PHE A 22 30.04 19.26 17.95
C PHE A 22 29.80 17.79 18.32
N ALA A 23 30.65 17.22 19.19
CA ALA A 23 30.50 15.85 19.67
C ALA A 23 29.20 15.67 20.48
N SER A 24 28.84 16.63 21.34
CA SER A 24 27.57 16.57 22.08
C SER A 24 26.35 16.65 21.16
N GLY A 25 26.41 17.49 20.12
CA GLY A 25 25.33 17.62 19.14
C GLY A 25 25.13 16.33 18.32
N ALA A 26 26.23 15.70 17.88
CA ALA A 26 26.20 14.44 17.17
C ALA A 26 25.64 13.30 18.04
N PHE A 27 26.00 13.26 19.33
CA PHE A 27 25.50 12.25 20.26
C PHE A 27 24.00 12.42 20.54
N VAL A 28 23.54 13.65 20.79
CA VAL A 28 22.10 13.93 20.97
C VAL A 28 21.32 13.64 19.68
N GLY A 29 21.86 14.01 18.51
CA GLY A 29 21.27 13.66 17.21
C GLY A 29 21.17 12.15 17.01
N TYR A 30 22.18 11.39 17.41
CA TYR A 30 22.16 9.92 17.37
C TYR A 30 21.09 9.33 18.29
N LEU A 31 20.89 9.89 19.49
CA LEU A 31 19.85 9.44 20.43
C LEU A 31 18.43 9.76 19.95
N ILE A 32 18.23 10.89 19.27
CA ILE A 32 16.93 11.29 18.70
C ILE A 32 16.62 10.49 17.43
N ALA A 33 17.64 10.21 16.60
CA ALA A 33 17.47 9.42 15.37
C ALA A 33 17.25 7.92 15.65
N ASN A 34 17.70 7.43 16.81
CA ASN A 34 17.55 6.03 17.22
C ASN A 34 16.82 5.93 18.57
N PRO A 35 15.52 6.30 18.66
CA PRO A 35 14.76 6.04 19.86
C PRO A 35 14.76 4.53 20.13
N ALA A 36 15.06 4.14 21.37
CA ALA A 36 14.98 2.74 21.79
C ALA A 36 13.58 2.20 21.43
N SER A 37 13.53 1.18 20.59
CA SER A 37 12.26 0.57 20.20
C SER A 37 11.56 0.09 21.47
N PRO A 38 10.26 0.39 21.66
CA PRO A 38 9.53 -0.12 22.80
C PRO A 38 9.58 -1.65 22.75
N THR A 39 10.25 -2.26 23.73
CA THR A 39 10.27 -3.71 23.97
C THR A 39 8.91 -4.14 24.52
N GLY A 40 7.87 -3.97 23.71
CA GLY A 40 6.60 -4.64 23.86
C GLY A 40 6.62 -5.87 22.96
N LEU A 41 6.53 -7.06 23.55
CA LEU A 41 6.28 -8.28 22.80
C LEU A 41 4.82 -8.29 22.35
N THR A 42 4.49 -7.47 21.35
CA THR A 42 3.32 -7.73 20.52
C THR A 42 3.72 -8.83 19.56
N VAL A 43 3.34 -10.08 19.88
CA VAL A 43 3.42 -11.19 18.92
C VAL A 43 2.49 -10.83 17.76
N ALA A 44 3.05 -10.24 16.71
CA ALA A 44 2.35 -10.11 15.45
C ALA A 44 1.94 -11.52 14.99
N PRO A 45 0.72 -11.71 14.49
CA PRO A 45 0.30 -13.02 14.01
C PRO A 45 1.31 -13.49 12.95
N THR A 46 1.90 -14.67 13.18
CA THR A 46 2.83 -15.29 12.24
C THR A 46 2.06 -15.61 10.97
N LEU A 47 2.32 -14.83 9.93
CA LEU A 47 1.70 -15.01 8.63
C LEU A 47 2.17 -16.35 8.03
N GLN A 48 1.23 -17.20 7.61
CA GLN A 48 1.55 -18.50 7.01
C GLN A 48 1.94 -18.34 5.52
N PRO A 49 3.04 -18.94 5.05
CA PRO A 49 3.38 -18.96 3.62
C PRO A 49 2.40 -19.83 2.83
N LEU A 50 2.03 -19.37 1.62
CA LEU A 50 1.22 -20.17 0.70
C LEU A 50 2.02 -21.37 0.15
N PRO A 51 1.41 -22.56 -0.08
CA PRO A 51 2.07 -23.72 -0.68
C PRO A 51 2.75 -23.41 -2.03
N GLU A 52 3.88 -24.05 -2.31
CA GLU A 52 4.95 -23.52 -3.17
C GLU A 52 4.67 -23.40 -4.69
N GLU A 53 3.56 -23.91 -5.25
CA GLU A 53 3.39 -23.95 -6.72
C GLU A 53 2.02 -23.49 -7.27
N LYS A 54 1.02 -23.23 -6.41
CA LYS A 54 -0.33 -22.90 -6.88
C LYS A 54 -0.49 -21.38 -7.07
N SER A 55 -0.64 -20.94 -8.32
CA SER A 55 -1.14 -19.58 -8.60
C SER A 55 -2.59 -19.48 -8.11
N LEU A 56 -2.89 -18.47 -7.30
CA LEU A 56 -4.25 -18.22 -6.81
C LEU A 56 -4.94 -17.24 -7.74
N PHE A 57 -6.20 -17.52 -8.04
CA PHE A 57 -7.00 -16.70 -8.93
C PHE A 57 -8.37 -16.43 -8.32
N ALA A 58 -8.82 -15.17 -8.41
CA ALA A 58 -10.18 -14.79 -8.09
C ALA A 58 -10.63 -13.61 -8.96
N SER A 59 -11.95 -13.42 -9.06
CA SER A 59 -12.53 -12.32 -9.82
C SER A 59 -13.85 -11.86 -9.21
N ALA A 60 -14.19 -10.58 -9.37
CA ALA A 60 -15.49 -10.02 -9.02
C ALA A 60 -15.96 -8.99 -10.05
N ARG A 61 -17.24 -8.63 -9.95
CA ARG A 61 -17.83 -7.51 -10.69
C ARG A 61 -17.58 -6.21 -9.94
N VAL A 62 -17.16 -5.19 -10.67
CA VAL A 62 -16.90 -3.84 -10.14
C VAL A 62 -17.71 -2.81 -10.91
N LEU A 63 -18.10 -1.73 -10.24
CA LEU A 63 -18.87 -0.67 -10.86
C LEU A 63 -17.99 0.55 -11.11
N ALA A 64 -18.08 1.09 -12.32
CA ALA A 64 -17.39 2.29 -12.75
C ALA A 64 -18.39 3.26 -13.38
N VAL A 65 -17.94 4.49 -13.62
CA VAL A 65 -18.67 5.48 -14.44
C VAL A 65 -17.77 5.86 -15.59
N ARG A 66 -18.34 5.95 -16.79
CA ARG A 66 -17.62 6.39 -17.98
C ARG A 66 -17.43 7.91 -17.93
N GLY A 67 -16.18 8.37 -18.08
CA GLY A 67 -15.86 9.80 -17.95
C GLY A 67 -16.41 10.70 -19.07
N ASP A 68 -16.76 10.15 -20.22
CA ASP A 68 -17.29 10.87 -21.39
C ASP A 68 -18.83 10.95 -21.41
N THR A 69 -19.52 9.86 -21.04
CA THR A 69 -21.00 9.78 -21.10
C THR A 69 -21.66 9.85 -19.74
N MET A 70 -20.89 9.81 -18.65
CA MET A 70 -21.39 9.68 -17.27
C MET A 70 -22.27 8.44 -17.05
N GLN A 71 -22.21 7.43 -17.92
CA GLN A 71 -22.99 6.20 -17.72
C GLN A 71 -22.25 5.23 -16.80
N GLY A 72 -22.99 4.56 -15.92
CA GLY A 72 -22.46 3.45 -15.16
C GLY A 72 -22.11 2.28 -16.05
N VAL A 73 -21.06 1.56 -15.69
CA VAL A 73 -20.61 0.35 -16.39
C VAL A 73 -20.27 -0.71 -15.36
N VAL A 74 -20.73 -1.93 -15.61
CA VAL A 74 -20.28 -3.10 -14.87
C VAL A 74 -19.04 -3.65 -15.56
N SER A 75 -17.91 -3.62 -14.86
CA SER A 75 -16.66 -4.23 -15.30
C SER A 75 -16.31 -5.40 -14.40
N HIS A 76 -15.15 -6.01 -14.66
CA HIS A 76 -14.59 -7.08 -13.86
C HIS A 76 -13.21 -6.70 -13.36
N VAL A 77 -12.90 -7.13 -12.14
CA VAL A 77 -11.54 -7.15 -11.63
C VAL A 77 -11.15 -8.59 -11.35
N SER A 78 -9.96 -8.99 -11.79
CA SER A 78 -9.36 -10.26 -11.46
C SER A 78 -8.01 -10.07 -10.80
N VAL A 79 -7.64 -11.00 -9.94
CA VAL A 79 -6.32 -11.04 -9.32
C VAL A 79 -5.68 -12.39 -9.58
N GLU A 80 -4.39 -12.35 -9.85
CA GLU A 80 -3.51 -13.50 -9.87
C GLU A 80 -2.43 -13.30 -8.80
N ILE A 81 -2.20 -14.33 -7.97
CA ILE A 81 -1.17 -14.32 -6.95
C ILE A 81 -0.23 -15.49 -7.22
N SER A 82 1.04 -15.19 -7.51
CA SER A 82 2.04 -16.18 -7.90
C SER A 82 3.39 -15.94 -7.19
N LYS A 83 4.31 -16.93 -7.24
CA LYS A 83 5.65 -16.79 -6.63
C LYS A 83 6.39 -15.59 -7.25
N GLY A 84 6.96 -14.73 -6.42
CA GLY A 84 7.47 -13.44 -6.87
C GLY A 84 8.35 -12.72 -5.86
N ARG A 85 8.36 -11.38 -5.95
CA ARG A 85 9.21 -10.49 -5.14
C ARG A 85 8.40 -9.54 -4.27
N GLY A 86 7.14 -9.84 -3.98
CA GLY A 86 6.28 -8.97 -3.19
C GLY A 86 5.75 -7.77 -3.97
N ARG A 87 5.65 -7.86 -5.31
CA ARG A 87 5.24 -6.72 -6.15
C ARG A 87 3.72 -6.68 -6.28
N VAL A 88 3.15 -5.48 -6.22
CA VAL A 88 1.78 -5.22 -6.64
C VAL A 88 1.82 -4.62 -8.04
N LEU A 89 1.21 -5.33 -8.99
CA LEU A 89 1.22 -4.98 -10.41
C LEU A 89 -0.22 -4.76 -10.85
N VAL A 90 -0.46 -3.66 -11.54
CA VAL A 90 -1.75 -3.42 -12.19
C VAL A 90 -1.59 -3.63 -13.68
N ASN A 91 -2.16 -4.72 -14.19
CA ASN A 91 -2.21 -5.04 -15.60
C ASN A 91 -3.33 -4.25 -16.26
N THR A 92 -2.96 -3.23 -17.05
CA THR A 92 -3.89 -2.32 -17.70
C THR A 92 -3.53 -2.12 -19.16
N ASN A 93 -4.54 -1.84 -19.97
CA ASN A 93 -4.39 -1.45 -21.36
C ASN A 93 -5.57 -0.51 -21.72
N PRO A 94 -5.35 0.78 -22.01
CA PRO A 94 -4.06 1.42 -22.22
C PRO A 94 -3.43 2.04 -20.95
N PHE A 95 -4.21 2.61 -20.03
CA PHE A 95 -3.67 3.37 -18.89
C PHE A 95 -4.47 3.19 -17.60
N VAL A 96 -3.78 3.41 -16.48
CA VAL A 96 -4.32 3.42 -15.11
C VAL A 96 -3.95 4.69 -14.38
N GLU A 97 -4.90 5.25 -13.64
CA GLU A 97 -4.64 6.44 -12.83
C GLU A 97 -3.80 6.11 -11.58
N PRO A 98 -3.02 7.07 -11.06
CA PRO A 98 -2.24 6.88 -9.83
C PRO A 98 -3.08 6.43 -8.62
N ASP A 99 -4.31 6.97 -8.48
CA ASP A 99 -5.21 6.65 -7.37
C ASP A 99 -5.63 5.18 -7.36
N THR A 100 -5.82 4.58 -8.54
CA THR A 100 -6.14 3.16 -8.66
C THR A 100 -4.92 2.30 -8.28
N GLN A 101 -3.70 2.72 -8.62
CA GLN A 101 -2.48 2.03 -8.19
C GLN A 101 -2.29 2.10 -6.67
N GLN A 102 -2.51 3.27 -6.07
CA GLN A 102 -2.47 3.43 -4.61
C GLN A 102 -3.56 2.58 -3.92
N SER A 103 -4.73 2.48 -4.53
CA SER A 103 -5.82 1.62 -4.03
C SER A 103 -5.47 0.14 -4.09
N ALA A 104 -4.74 -0.30 -5.12
CA ALA A 104 -4.24 -1.67 -5.23
C ALA A 104 -3.27 -2.02 -4.08
N GLU A 105 -2.28 -1.16 -3.82
CA GLU A 105 -1.34 -1.31 -2.71
C GLU A 105 -2.06 -1.38 -1.34
N THR A 106 -3.03 -0.50 -1.14
CA THR A 106 -3.84 -0.48 0.08
C THR A 106 -4.69 -1.75 0.22
N ALA A 107 -5.32 -2.19 -0.88
CA ALA A 107 -6.11 -3.42 -0.91
C ALA A 107 -5.28 -4.66 -0.56
N VAL A 108 -4.05 -4.77 -1.08
CA VAL A 108 -3.13 -5.87 -0.74
C VAL A 108 -2.80 -5.87 0.75
N ARG A 109 -2.45 -4.71 1.32
CA ARG A 109 -2.15 -4.59 2.74
C ARG A 109 -3.35 -4.98 3.61
N VAL A 110 -4.54 -4.48 3.28
CA VAL A 110 -5.76 -4.80 4.02
C VAL A 110 -6.11 -6.29 3.90
N ALA A 111 -6.00 -6.87 2.71
CA ALA A 111 -6.26 -8.29 2.51
C ALA A 111 -5.32 -9.17 3.34
N GLN A 112 -4.02 -8.86 3.38
CA GLN A 112 -3.06 -9.54 4.26
C GLN A 112 -3.45 -9.41 5.74
N ASN A 113 -3.78 -8.19 6.18
CA ASN A 113 -4.17 -7.93 7.58
C ASN A 113 -5.45 -8.67 7.99
N ARG A 114 -6.43 -8.77 7.09
CA ARG A 114 -7.72 -9.43 7.36
C ARG A 114 -7.64 -10.95 7.30
N THR A 115 -6.78 -11.50 6.45
CA THR A 115 -6.64 -12.94 6.26
C THR A 115 -5.55 -13.57 7.13
N GLY A 116 -4.56 -12.78 7.57
CA GLY A 116 -3.38 -13.30 8.25
C GLY A 116 -2.43 -14.06 7.32
N ILE A 117 -2.50 -13.84 6.01
CA ILE A 117 -1.62 -14.47 5.01
C ILE A 117 -0.62 -13.46 4.46
N ALA A 118 0.66 -13.81 4.41
CA ALA A 118 1.72 -12.96 3.87
C ALA A 118 1.79 -13.08 2.35
N LEU A 119 2.08 -11.96 1.69
CA LEU A 119 2.34 -11.91 0.25
C LEU A 119 3.75 -11.39 -0.09
N GLY A 120 4.65 -11.29 0.90
CA GLY A 120 6.00 -10.72 0.69
C GLY A 120 6.88 -11.51 -0.30
N ASP A 121 6.61 -12.80 -0.50
CA ASP A 121 7.27 -13.70 -1.46
C ASP A 121 6.43 -13.93 -2.73
N ARG A 122 5.33 -13.17 -2.91
CA ARG A 122 4.38 -13.35 -3.99
C ARG A 122 4.18 -12.04 -4.76
N ASP A 123 4.04 -12.15 -6.07
CA ASP A 123 3.57 -11.03 -6.87
C ASP A 123 2.05 -11.10 -6.98
N VAL A 124 1.41 -9.95 -6.86
CA VAL A 124 -0.03 -9.74 -7.03
C VAL A 124 -0.23 -9.00 -8.34
N ILE A 125 -0.97 -9.61 -9.27
CA ILE A 125 -1.31 -9.01 -10.55
C ILE A 125 -2.81 -8.74 -10.56
N ILE A 126 -3.18 -7.47 -10.61
CA ILE A 126 -4.57 -7.01 -10.66
C ILE A 126 -4.88 -6.62 -12.09
N THR A 127 -5.89 -7.25 -12.70
CA THR A 127 -6.33 -6.96 -14.07
C THR A 127 -7.75 -6.43 -14.04
N PHE A 128 -8.01 -5.35 -14.76
CA PHE A 128 -9.34 -4.82 -14.99
C PHE A 128 -9.85 -5.24 -16.38
N GLY A 129 -11.16 -5.47 -16.50
CA GLY A 129 -11.81 -5.84 -17.76
C GLY A 129 -11.65 -4.79 -18.85
N ASN A 130 -11.66 -5.25 -20.10
CA ASN A 130 -11.20 -4.55 -21.32
C ASN A 130 -12.15 -3.44 -21.84
N GLU A 131 -13.07 -2.92 -21.02
CA GLU A 131 -14.22 -2.14 -21.50
C GLU A 131 -14.04 -0.61 -21.50
N SER A 132 -12.89 -0.10 -21.03
CA SER A 132 -12.60 1.34 -21.03
C SER A 132 -11.18 1.69 -21.47
N ASN A 133 -11.06 2.80 -22.20
CA ASN A 133 -9.78 3.39 -22.63
C ASN A 133 -8.97 3.99 -21.47
N LEU A 134 -9.53 4.05 -20.26
CA LEU A 134 -8.86 4.50 -19.04
C LEU A 134 -9.58 3.86 -17.85
N VAL A 135 -8.82 3.25 -16.95
CA VAL A 135 -9.33 2.76 -15.66
C VAL A 135 -8.81 3.70 -14.58
N GLY A 136 -9.73 4.35 -13.88
CA GLY A 136 -9.42 5.46 -13.00
C GLY A 136 -10.15 5.45 -11.67
N GLY A 137 -9.64 6.24 -10.73
CA GLY A 137 -10.20 6.49 -9.41
C GLY A 137 -10.02 5.37 -8.37
N PRO A 138 -10.22 5.71 -7.08
CA PRO A 138 -10.05 4.77 -5.97
C PRO A 138 -11.25 3.85 -5.73
N SER A 139 -12.35 4.03 -6.47
CA SER A 139 -13.65 3.40 -6.17
C SER A 139 -13.69 1.88 -6.35
N ALA A 140 -12.64 1.26 -6.90
CA ALA A 140 -12.50 -0.19 -6.97
C ALA A 140 -11.77 -0.80 -5.76
N GLY A 141 -11.25 0.03 -4.84
CA GLY A 141 -10.42 -0.41 -3.71
C GLY A 141 -11.06 -1.51 -2.85
N GLY A 142 -12.33 -1.33 -2.47
CA GLY A 142 -13.06 -2.33 -1.70
C GLY A 142 -13.22 -3.65 -2.45
N ALA A 143 -13.54 -3.57 -3.75
CA ALA A 143 -13.72 -4.77 -4.56
C ALA A 143 -12.40 -5.53 -4.81
N MET A 144 -11.30 -4.82 -5.06
CA MET A 144 -9.96 -5.42 -5.13
C MET A 144 -9.63 -6.17 -3.83
N THR A 145 -9.94 -5.57 -2.69
CA THR A 145 -9.72 -6.18 -1.37
C THR A 145 -10.51 -7.47 -1.21
N VAL A 146 -11.80 -7.47 -1.56
CA VAL A 146 -12.66 -8.66 -1.49
C VAL A 146 -12.13 -9.78 -2.40
N VAL A 147 -11.70 -9.45 -3.62
CA VAL A 147 -11.17 -10.44 -4.57
C VAL A 147 -9.84 -11.01 -4.08
N LEU A 148 -8.96 -10.19 -3.51
CA LEU A 148 -7.73 -10.67 -2.89
C LEU A 148 -8.01 -11.60 -1.71
N MET A 149 -8.92 -11.21 -0.81
CA MET A 149 -9.32 -12.07 0.31
C MET A 149 -9.94 -13.39 -0.17
N SER A 150 -10.72 -13.36 -1.25
CA SER A 150 -11.29 -14.55 -1.90
C SER A 150 -10.19 -15.48 -2.42
N ALA A 151 -9.21 -14.95 -3.16
CA ALA A 151 -8.07 -15.73 -3.66
C ALA A 151 -7.27 -16.37 -2.50
N LEU A 152 -7.01 -15.60 -1.44
CA LEU A 152 -6.23 -16.03 -0.28
C LEU A 152 -6.94 -17.07 0.59
N SER A 153 -8.24 -16.88 0.83
CA SER A 153 -9.03 -17.76 1.71
C SER A 153 -9.66 -18.96 0.99
N GLY A 154 -9.69 -18.97 -0.34
CA GLY A 154 -10.34 -20.00 -1.15
C GLY A 154 -11.87 -19.89 -1.18
N ASN A 155 -12.46 -18.83 -0.60
CA ASN A 155 -13.89 -18.58 -0.66
C ASN A 155 -14.28 -17.93 -1.98
N PHE A 156 -15.38 -18.35 -2.60
CA PHE A 156 -15.84 -17.77 -3.87
C PHE A 156 -16.61 -16.46 -3.67
N VAL A 157 -16.30 -15.45 -4.49
CA VAL A 157 -17.14 -14.24 -4.59
C VAL A 157 -18.45 -14.56 -5.32
N ASN A 158 -19.57 -14.07 -4.80
CA ASN A 158 -20.87 -14.20 -5.46
C ASN A 158 -20.87 -13.44 -6.79
N ARG A 159 -21.03 -14.15 -7.91
CA ARG A 159 -20.99 -13.59 -9.26
C ARG A 159 -22.21 -12.73 -9.62
N SER A 160 -23.29 -12.82 -8.84
CA SER A 160 -24.50 -12.00 -8.99
C SER A 160 -24.40 -10.66 -8.27
N VAL A 161 -23.29 -10.38 -7.56
CA VAL A 161 -23.08 -9.13 -6.82
C VAL A 161 -21.99 -8.30 -7.50
N ALA A 162 -22.22 -7.01 -7.61
CA ALA A 162 -21.23 -6.02 -8.01
C ALA A 162 -20.92 -5.06 -6.85
N MET A 163 -19.71 -4.50 -6.82
CA MET A 163 -19.27 -3.65 -5.71
C MET A 163 -18.60 -2.37 -6.22
N THR A 164 -18.80 -1.28 -5.49
CA THR A 164 -18.03 -0.03 -5.53
C THR A 164 -17.70 0.40 -4.10
N GLY A 165 -16.59 1.12 -3.92
CA GLY A 165 -16.14 1.62 -2.62
C GLY A 165 -14.63 1.83 -2.63
N THR A 166 -14.14 2.90 -2.02
CA THR A 166 -12.70 3.00 -1.72
C THR A 166 -12.35 2.02 -0.60
N ILE A 167 -11.05 1.76 -0.42
CA ILE A 167 -10.56 1.02 0.74
C ILE A 167 -9.64 1.90 1.56
N GLU A 168 -9.95 2.04 2.84
CA GLU A 168 -9.12 2.75 3.80
C GLU A 168 -8.06 1.80 4.41
N PRO A 169 -6.92 2.31 4.90
CA PRO A 169 -5.86 1.47 5.48
C PRO A 169 -6.29 0.60 6.67
N ASP A 170 -7.34 0.99 7.40
CA ASP A 170 -7.95 0.23 8.50
C ASP A 170 -8.95 -0.84 8.02
N GLY A 171 -9.19 -0.91 6.70
CA GLY A 171 -10.14 -1.79 6.04
C GLY A 171 -11.58 -1.28 6.00
N GLY A 172 -11.83 -0.01 6.35
CA GLY A 172 -13.11 0.65 6.13
C GLY A 172 -13.41 0.89 4.65
N ILE A 173 -14.70 0.87 4.29
CA ILE A 173 -15.15 1.23 2.93
C ILE A 173 -15.51 2.71 2.92
N GLY A 174 -14.83 3.49 2.08
CA GLY A 174 -15.04 4.94 1.97
C GLY A 174 -15.97 5.35 0.83
N PHE A 175 -16.13 6.67 0.69
CA PHE A 175 -17.07 7.28 -0.24
C PHE A 175 -16.65 7.16 -1.71
N VAL A 176 -17.64 7.15 -2.60
CA VAL A 176 -17.44 7.15 -4.05
C VAL A 176 -18.38 8.12 -4.73
N GLY A 177 -17.97 8.62 -5.89
CA GLY A 177 -18.84 9.36 -6.79
C GLY A 177 -19.66 8.45 -7.71
N GLY A 178 -20.68 9.05 -8.33
CA GLY A 178 -21.48 8.42 -9.39
C GLY A 178 -22.31 7.22 -8.92
N VAL A 179 -22.85 7.29 -7.70
CA VAL A 179 -23.56 6.16 -7.07
C VAL A 179 -24.83 5.79 -7.84
N LEU A 180 -25.57 6.80 -8.34
CA LEU A 180 -26.81 6.57 -9.09
C LEU A 180 -26.51 5.84 -10.40
N GLU A 181 -25.55 6.35 -11.15
CA GLU A 181 -25.15 5.84 -12.46
C GLU A 181 -24.60 4.41 -12.33
N LYS A 182 -23.78 4.15 -11.30
CA LYS A 182 -23.29 2.81 -10.97
C LYS A 182 -24.43 1.85 -10.59
N ALA A 183 -25.45 2.34 -9.87
CA ALA A 183 -26.58 1.52 -9.46
C ALA A 183 -27.50 1.20 -10.65
N GLU A 184 -27.70 2.13 -11.59
CA GLU A 184 -28.47 1.90 -12.82
C GLU A 184 -27.85 0.83 -13.74
N ALA A 185 -26.53 0.67 -13.67
CA ALA A 185 -25.82 -0.35 -14.45
C ALA A 185 -25.89 -1.77 -13.86
N ALA A 186 -26.24 -1.91 -12.58
CA ALA A 186 -26.18 -3.16 -11.82
C ALA A 186 -27.52 -3.92 -11.84
#